data_AF-A0A353TD35-F1
#
_entry.id   AF-A0A353TD35-F1
#
_cell.length_a   1.000
_cell.length_b   1.000
_cell.length_c   1.000
_cell.angle_alpha   90.00
_cell.angle_beta   90.00
_cell.angle_gamma   90.00
#
_symmetry.space_group_name_H-M   'P 1'
#
loop_
_entity.id
_entity.type
_entity.pdbx_description
1 polymer ?
#
loop_
_entity_poly.entity_id
_entity_poly.type
_entity_poly.pdbx_seq_one_letter_code
_entity_poly.pdbx_strand_id
1 'polypeptide(L)' 'TQPEAKVRLKGKGFPVYKKDDQFGDLIVTMKVEVPKNLSSKEQELFVELSKLNQR' A
#
# COMPACT_ATOMS: atom_id res chain seq x y z
N THR A 1 -5.02 -1.52 -3.97
CA THR A 1 -3.84 -0.65 -4.16
C THR A 1 -2.75 -1.50 -4.81
N GLN A 2 -1.96 -0.93 -5.71
CA GLN A 2 -0.88 -1.68 -6.36
C GLN A 2 0.32 -1.82 -5.41
N PRO A 3 1.08 -2.92 -5.48
CA PRO A 3 2.38 -3.01 -4.83
C PRO A 3 3.26 -1.82 -5.25
N GLU A 4 4.04 -1.29 -4.29
CA GLU A 4 4.95 -0.15 -4.46
C GLU A 4 4.27 1.20 -4.79
N ALA A 5 2.94 1.24 -4.80
CA ALA A 5 2.22 2.50 -4.95
C ALA A 5 2.64 3.50 -3.86
N LYS A 6 2.95 4.72 -4.28
CA LYS A 6 3.33 5.82 -3.38
C LYS A 6 2.13 6.71 -3.11
N VAL A 7 1.82 6.92 -1.84
CA VAL A 7 0.77 7.83 -1.37
C VAL A 7 1.43 9.00 -0.64
N ARG A 8 0.99 10.23 -0.95
CA ARG A 8 1.51 11.45 -0.34
C ARG A 8 0.55 11.97 0.72
N LEU A 9 1.05 12.10 1.95
CA LEU A 9 0.35 12.74 3.06
C LEU A 9 0.87 14.16 3.23
N LYS A 10 0.06 15.13 2.79
CA LYS A 10 0.44 16.54 2.77
C LYS A 10 0.62 17.11 4.19
N GLY A 11 1.70 17.83 4.44
CA GLY A 11 1.96 18.50 5.72
C GLY A 11 2.24 17.55 6.91
N LYS A 12 2.54 16.28 6.63
CA LYS A 12 2.88 15.25 7.64
C LYS A 12 4.36 14.85 7.61
N GLY A 13 5.17 15.55 6.80
CA GLY A 13 6.62 15.42 6.77
C GLY A 13 7.28 16.24 7.87
N PHE A 14 8.61 16.36 7.80
CA PHE A 14 9.40 17.10 8.77
C PHE A 14 9.11 18.62 8.74
N PRO A 15 9.29 19.32 9.87
CA PRO A 15 9.20 20.78 9.91
C PRO A 15 10.29 21.41 9.05
N VAL A 16 9.95 22.51 8.38
CA VAL A 16 10.91 23.26 7.54
C VAL A 16 11.72 24.18 8.45
N TYR A 17 13.05 24.08 8.37
CA TYR A 17 13.95 24.87 9.22
C TYR A 17 13.68 26.37 9.11
N LYS A 18 13.61 27.06 10.27
CA LYS A 18 13.31 28.50 10.41
C LYS A 18 11.99 28.96 9.78
N LYS A 19 11.03 28.04 9.58
CA LYS A 19 9.67 28.38 9.17
C LYS A 19 8.69 27.76 10.16
N ASP A 20 8.15 28.60 11.03
CA ASP A 20 7.09 28.19 11.95
C ASP A 20 5.86 27.73 11.15
N ASP A 21 5.20 26.68 11.67
CA ASP A 21 3.98 26.06 11.11
C ASP A 21 4.08 25.55 9.65
N GLN A 22 5.28 25.39 9.10
CA GLN A 22 5.48 24.77 7.77
C GLN A 22 6.08 23.37 7.89
N PHE A 23 5.38 22.41 7.29
CA PHE A 23 5.77 21.00 7.27
C PHE A 23 5.87 20.50 5.82
N GLY A 24 6.84 19.62 5.58
CA GLY A 24 6.93 18.86 4.34
C GLY A 24 5.83 17.81 4.23
N ASP A 25 5.94 16.95 3.22
CA ASP A 25 5.00 15.86 2.97
C ASP A 25 5.62 14.52 3.36
N LEU A 26 4.81 13.61 3.88
CA LEU A 26 5.21 12.23 4.14
C LEU A 26 4.84 11.37 2.92
N ILE A 27 5.82 10.64 2.37
CA ILE A 27 5.61 9.70 1.28
C ILE A 27 5.55 8.28 1.86
N VAL A 28 4.40 7.63 1.70
CA VAL A 28 4.16 6.26 2.13
C VAL A 28 4.22 5.34 0.92
N THR A 29 5.07 4.32 0.97
CA THR A 29 5.15 3.28 -0.06
C THR A 29 4.39 2.05 0.41
N MET A 30 3.38 1.64 -0.34
CA MET A 30 2.59 0.45 -0.03
C MET A 30 3.40 -0.81 -0.36
N LYS A 31 3.65 -1.65 0.63
CA LYS A 31 4.22 -2.99 0.43
C LYS A 31 3.10 -4.02 0.55
N VAL A 32 2.92 -4.83 -0.48
CA VAL A 32 1.94 -5.93 -0.47
C VAL A 32 2.69 -7.21 -0.12
N GLU A 33 2.30 -7.84 0.97
CA GLU A 33 2.84 -9.13 1.40
C GLU A 33 1.91 -10.26 0.96
N VAL A 34 2.44 -11.25 0.25
CA VAL A 34 1.68 -12.42 -0.17
C VAL A 34 1.76 -13.48 0.95
N PRO A 35 0.61 -13.95 1.47
CA PRO A 35 0.59 -14.98 2.51
C PRO A 35 1.22 -16.28 2.01
N LYS A 36 2.07 -16.90 2.83
CA LYS A 36 2.81 -18.13 2.48
C LYS A 36 2.04 -19.40 2.82
N ASN A 37 1.18 -19.34 3.84
CA ASN A 37 0.43 -20.49 4.33
C ASN A 37 -1.05 -20.17 4.15
N LEU A 38 -1.69 -20.86 3.21
CA LEU A 38 -3.11 -20.73 2.90
C LEU A 38 -3.82 -22.04 3.26
N SER A 39 -4.96 -21.92 3.93
CA SER A 39 -5.90 -23.04 4.10
C SER A 39 -6.51 -23.46 2.75
N SER A 40 -7.07 -24.66 2.68
CA SER A 40 -7.69 -25.18 1.45
C SER A 40 -8.77 -24.23 0.89
N LYS A 41 -9.60 -23.68 1.77
CA LYS A 41 -10.65 -22.72 1.38
C LYS A 41 -10.07 -21.42 0.82
N GLU A 42 -8.99 -20.91 1.40
CA GLU A 42 -8.34 -19.69 0.88
C GLU A 42 -7.72 -19.95 -0.49
N GLN A 43 -7.09 -21.11 -0.71
CA GLN A 43 -6.54 -21.49 -2.01
C GLN A 43 -7.64 -21.58 -3.09
N GLU A 44 -8.78 -22.20 -2.77
CA GLU A 44 -9.94 -22.28 -3.67
C GLU A 44 -10.41 -20.88 -4.09
N LEU A 45 -10.60 -19.97 -3.13
CA LEU A 45 -11.02 -18.60 -3.39
C LEU A 45 -10.02 -17.83 -4.25
N PHE A 46 -8.71 -18.02 -4.05
CA PHE A 46 -7.69 -17.42 -4.92
C PHE A 46 -7.76 -17.95 -6.35
N VAL A 47 -7.99 -19.25 -6.53
CA VAL A 47 -8.16 -19.86 -7.87
C VAL A 47 -9.42 -19.32 -8.55
N GLU A 48 -10.54 -19.23 -7.85
CA GLU A 48 -11.77 -18.63 -8.39
C GLU A 48 -11.56 -17.16 -8.78
N LEU A 49 -10.93 -16.37 -7.91
CA LEU A 49 -10.62 -14.97 -8.17
C LEU A 49 -9.72 -14.81 -9.42
N SER A 50 -8.76 -15.72 -9.63
CA SER A 50 -7.89 -15.69 -10.81
C SER A 50 -8.67 -15.88 -12.11
N LYS A 51 -9.68 -16.76 -12.13
CA LYS A 51 -10.53 -17.01 -13.31
C LYS A 51 -11.38 -15.79 -13.67
N LEU A 52 -11.85 -15.05 -12.67
CA LEU A 52 -12.66 -13.84 -12.88
C LEU A 52 -11.86 -12.66 -13.45
N ASN A 53 -10.54 -12.64 -13.24
CA ASN A 53 -9.67 -11.54 -13.63
C ASN A 53 -8.91 -11.76 -14.96
N GLN A 54 -9.15 -12.84 -15.71
CA GLN A 54 -8.52 -13.13 -17.02
C GLN A 54 -9.14 -12.37 -18.20
N ARG A 55 -9.46 -11.08 -18.05
CA ARG A 55 -9.91 -10.24 -19.17
C ARG A 55 -8.73 -9.75 -20.01
#